data_AF-A0A1Y1LP47-F1
#
_entry.id   AF-A0A1Y1LP47-F1
#
_cell.length_a   1.000
_cell.length_b   1.000
_cell.length_c   1.000
_cell.angle_alpha   90.00
_cell.angle_beta   90.00
_cell.angle_gamma   90.00
#
_symmetry.space_group_name_H-M   'P 1'
#
loop_
_entity.id
_entity.type
_entity.pdbx_description
1 polymer ?
#
loop_
_entity_poly.entity_id
_entity_poly.type
_entity_poly.pdbx_seq_one_letter_code
_entity_poly.pdbx_strand_id
1 'polypeptide(L)'
;LLRDDDHQRGIIESLQNLYNELRNYHAPEVKHPSLELLKPAKKSVFSSIFGSNGKAQSAIGDIPDNLPRGLYLYGDVGSGKTMLMDLFYDTLPSSVKTKTRIHFHNFMQDVHKRLHKLKMQHGTDVDAVPFVAADIAEHGNVLCFDEFQCTDVADAMILRRLLECL
;
A
#
# COMPACT_ATOMS: atom_id res chain seq x y z
N LEU A 1 -29.57 8.45 20.60
CA LEU A 1 -28.63 8.81 21.68
C LEU A 1 -27.37 8.00 21.48
N LEU A 2 -26.31 8.61 20.97
CA LEU A 2 -24.99 7.98 20.91
C LEU A 2 -24.53 7.78 22.37
N ARG A 3 -24.21 6.55 22.75
CA ARG A 3 -23.61 6.25 24.05
C ARG A 3 -22.12 6.51 23.97
N ASP A 4 -21.57 7.10 25.02
CA ASP A 4 -20.13 7.27 25.14
C ASP A 4 -19.48 5.88 25.26
N ASP A 5 -18.42 5.65 24.49
CA ASP A 5 -17.70 4.37 24.36
C ASP A 5 -16.20 4.66 24.33
N ASP A 6 -15.50 4.31 25.41
CA ASP A 6 -14.06 4.57 25.59
C ASP A 6 -13.21 3.92 24.49
N HIS A 7 -13.63 2.78 23.93
CA HIS A 7 -12.92 2.11 22.86
C HIS A 7 -13.05 2.89 21.55
N GLN A 8 -14.26 3.35 21.22
CA GLN A 8 -14.46 4.21 20.05
C GLN A 8 -13.69 5.52 20.17
N ARG A 9 -13.61 6.08 21.38
CA ARG A 9 -12.82 7.29 21.65
C ARG A 9 -11.34 7.10 21.32
N GLY A 10 -10.74 5.99 21.74
CA GLY A 10 -9.35 5.67 21.41
C GLY A 10 -9.11 5.53 19.89
N ILE A 11 -10.07 4.97 19.16
CA ILE A 11 -10.01 4.90 17.69
C ILE A 11 -10.08 6.30 17.08
N ILE A 12 -10.99 7.16 17.55
CA ILE A 12 -11.12 8.54 17.09
C ILE A 12 -9.82 9.32 17.34
N GLU A 13 -9.19 9.14 18.50
CA GLU A 13 -7.88 9.74 18.79
C GLU A 13 -6.79 9.27 17.81
N SER A 14 -6.78 7.97 17.49
CA SER A 14 -5.85 7.41 16.49
C SER A 14 -6.10 7.97 15.08
N LEU A 15 -7.37 8.10 14.68
CA LEU A 15 -7.77 8.72 13.42
C LEU A 15 -7.40 10.21 13.37
N GLN A 16 -7.58 10.93 14.49
CA GLN A 16 -7.22 12.34 14.61
C GLN A 16 -5.70 12.55 14.50
N ASN A 17 -4.90 11.65 15.06
CA ASN A 17 -3.45 11.67 14.94
C ASN A 17 -3.03 11.47 13.48
N LEU A 18 -3.57 10.46 12.81
CA LEU A 18 -3.32 10.22 11.38
C LEU A 18 -3.75 11.41 10.52
N TYR A 19 -4.90 12.02 10.81
CA TYR A 19 -5.34 13.25 10.14
C TYR A 19 -4.30 14.38 10.27
N ASN A 20 -3.76 14.58 11.48
CA ASN A 20 -2.76 15.62 11.72
C ASN A 20 -1.43 15.35 11.01
N GLU A 21 -1.00 14.08 10.94
CA GLU A 21 0.17 13.67 10.15
C GLU A 21 -0.06 13.94 8.65
N LEU A 22 -1.21 13.50 8.11
CA LEU A 22 -1.57 13.70 6.71
C LEU A 22 -1.70 15.18 6.34
N ARG A 23 -2.18 16.03 7.25
CA ARG A 23 -2.33 17.47 7.03
C ARG A 23 -1.01 18.16 6.66
N ASN A 24 0.10 17.69 7.23
CA ASN A 24 1.44 18.24 7.00
C ASN A 24 2.27 17.39 6.03
N TYR A 25 1.72 16.28 5.56
CA TYR A 25 2.40 15.38 4.62
C TYR A 25 2.18 15.83 3.17
N HIS A 26 3.27 15.82 2.41
CA HIS A 26 3.26 16.05 0.97
C HIS A 26 3.80 14.81 0.28
N ALA A 27 2.90 14.08 -0.40
CA ALA A 27 3.29 12.88 -1.13
C ALA A 27 4.31 13.25 -2.24
N PRO A 28 5.40 12.48 -2.38
CA PRO A 28 6.35 12.68 -3.46
C PRO A 28 5.71 12.39 -4.82
N GLU A 29 6.31 12.92 -5.88
CA GLU A 29 5.86 12.59 -7.23
C GLU A 29 6.13 11.13 -7.56
N VAL A 30 5.13 10.48 -8.15
CA VAL A 30 5.20 9.08 -8.57
C VAL A 30 6.20 8.95 -9.71
N LYS A 31 7.19 8.08 -9.52
CA LYS A 31 8.17 7.76 -10.56
C LYS A 31 7.74 6.50 -11.28
N HIS A 32 7.31 6.62 -12.53
CA HIS A 32 7.01 5.44 -13.34
C HIS A 32 8.32 4.75 -13.74
N PRO A 33 8.45 3.44 -13.48
CA PRO A 33 9.62 2.69 -13.94
C PRO A 33 9.69 2.74 -15.47
N SER A 34 10.86 3.09 -15.99
CA SER A 34 11.09 3.09 -17.44
C SER A 34 11.06 1.66 -17.97
N LEU A 35 10.41 1.43 -19.13
CA LEU A 35 10.34 0.13 -19.80
C LEU A 35 11.73 -0.48 -20.11
N GLU A 36 12.82 0.28 -20.05
CA GLU A 36 14.18 -0.23 -20.22
C GLU A 36 14.66 -1.15 -19.07
N LEU A 37 14.10 -0.99 -17.86
CA LEU A 37 14.36 -1.86 -16.69
C LEU A 37 13.67 -3.24 -16.79
N LEU A 38 12.76 -3.41 -17.75
CA LEU A 38 12.05 -4.68 -18.00
C LEU A 38 12.91 -5.72 -18.70
N LYS A 39 14.08 -5.34 -19.22
CA LYS A 39 15.02 -6.29 -19.80
C LYS A 39 15.78 -6.94 -18.65
N PRO A 40 15.84 -8.29 -18.58
CA PRO A 40 16.58 -8.96 -17.52
C PRO A 40 18.01 -8.43 -17.55
N ALA A 41 18.47 -7.88 -16.41
CA ALA A 41 19.86 -7.56 -16.21
C ALA A 41 20.66 -8.81 -16.61
N LYS A 42 21.57 -8.67 -17.59
CA LYS A 42 22.39 -9.77 -18.07
C LYS A 42 23.01 -10.44 -16.84
N LYS A 43 22.64 -11.71 -16.60
CA LYS A 43 23.13 -12.50 -15.47
C LYS A 43 24.66 -12.47 -15.50
N SER A 44 25.27 -11.68 -14.62
CA SER A 44 26.70 -11.77 -14.33
C SER A 44 26.88 -12.99 -13.44
N VAL A 45 27.19 -14.14 -14.06
CA VAL A 45 27.41 -15.44 -13.39
C VAL A 45 28.82 -15.48 -12.76
N PHE A 46 29.25 -14.41 -12.09
CA PHE A 46 30.63 -14.31 -11.59
C PHE A 46 30.81 -13.56 -10.26
N SER A 47 29.80 -13.49 -9.39
CA SER A 47 29.96 -12.93 -8.03
C SER A 47 29.77 -13.93 -6.88
N SER A 48 29.58 -15.22 -7.16
CA SER A 48 29.69 -16.25 -6.13
C SER A 48 31.18 -16.52 -5.89
N ILE A 49 31.65 -16.27 -4.67
CA ILE A 49 33.02 -16.38 -4.13
C ILE A 49 33.67 -15.01 -3.94
N PHE A 50 33.16 -14.23 -2.99
CA PHE A 50 33.98 -13.58 -1.96
C PHE A 50 33.03 -13.10 -0.86
N GLY A 51 33.15 -13.72 0.32
CA GLY A 51 32.26 -13.51 1.44
C GLY A 51 32.37 -12.11 2.04
N SER A 52 31.25 -11.65 2.59
CA SER A 52 31.23 -10.65 3.66
C SER A 52 29.91 -10.78 4.41
N ASN A 53 30.00 -10.78 5.74
CA ASN A 53 28.90 -10.68 6.69
C ASN A 53 28.01 -9.47 6.36
N GLY A 54 27.01 -9.67 5.51
CA GLY A 54 25.98 -8.68 5.20
C GLY A 54 24.78 -8.95 6.07
N LYS A 55 24.49 -8.03 7.01
CA LYS A 55 23.19 -7.93 7.67
C LYS A 55 22.09 -8.11 6.61
N ALA A 56 21.11 -8.95 6.90
CA ALA A 56 19.94 -9.13 6.05
C ALA A 56 19.36 -7.74 5.72
N GLN A 57 19.57 -7.28 4.48
CA GLN A 57 18.89 -6.12 3.94
C GLN A 57 17.39 -6.41 4.05
N SER A 58 16.68 -5.60 4.82
CA SER A 58 15.23 -5.61 4.82
C SER A 58 14.77 -5.50 3.36
N ALA A 59 13.92 -6.43 2.92
CA ALA A 59 13.32 -6.38 1.58
C ALA A 59 12.42 -5.14 1.38
N ILE A 60 12.11 -4.46 2.49
CA ILE A 60 11.50 -3.15 2.53
C ILE A 60 12.65 -2.14 2.41
N GLY A 61 12.67 -1.36 1.32
CA GLY A 61 13.57 -0.21 1.20
C GLY A 61 13.42 0.74 2.39
N ASP A 62 14.33 1.70 2.54
CA ASP A 62 14.27 2.65 3.65
C ASP A 62 12.94 3.41 3.62
N ILE A 63 12.03 3.09 4.56
CA ILE A 63 10.76 3.81 4.71
C ILE A 63 11.10 5.23 5.17
N PRO A 64 10.65 6.28 4.45
CA PRO A 64 10.93 7.64 4.85
C PRO A 64 10.40 7.94 6.26
N ASP A 65 11.21 8.58 7.11
CA ASP A 65 10.82 8.94 8.49
C ASP A 65 9.59 9.86 8.54
N ASN A 66 9.29 10.54 7.44
CA ASN A 66 8.14 11.44 7.31
C ASN A 66 6.88 10.79 6.73
N LEU A 67 6.91 9.48 6.43
CA LEU A 67 5.74 8.76 5.93
C LEU A 67 4.73 8.54 7.08
N PRO A 68 3.48 9.04 6.97
CA PRO A 68 2.47 8.83 7.99
C PRO A 68 2.20 7.34 8.20
N ARG A 69 2.03 6.92 9.46
CA ARG A 69 1.74 5.51 9.75
C ARG A 69 0.28 5.21 9.43
N GLY A 70 0.04 4.16 8.64
CA GLY A 70 -1.30 3.66 8.38
C GLY A 70 -2.01 3.17 9.65
N LEU A 71 -3.34 3.09 9.60
CA LEU A 71 -4.19 2.59 10.69
C LEU A 71 -4.93 1.32 10.26
N TYR A 72 -4.95 0.32 11.14
CA TYR A 72 -5.73 -0.90 10.95
C TYR A 72 -6.87 -0.96 11.97
N LEU A 73 -8.10 -0.85 11.50
CA LEU A 73 -9.31 -0.89 12.33
C LEU A 73 -9.82 -2.34 12.46
N TYR A 74 -9.87 -2.86 13.67
CA TYR A 74 -10.37 -4.21 13.96
C TYR A 74 -11.41 -4.21 15.09
N GLY A 75 -12.21 -5.26 15.17
CA GLY A 75 -13.27 -5.43 16.18
C GLY A 75 -14.47 -6.21 15.64
N ASP A 76 -15.43 -6.52 16.51
CA ASP A 76 -16.57 -7.37 16.20
C ASP A 76 -17.55 -6.79 15.16
N VAL A 77 -18.43 -7.64 14.62
CA VAL A 77 -19.51 -7.20 13.73
C VAL A 77 -20.42 -6.21 14.47
N GLY A 78 -20.73 -5.08 13.84
CA GLY A 78 -21.55 -4.04 14.45
C GLY A 78 -20.79 -3.04 15.34
N SER A 79 -19.46 -3.13 15.47
CA SER A 79 -18.67 -2.21 16.30
C SER A 79 -18.51 -0.78 15.76
N GLY A 80 -19.12 -0.47 14.61
CA GLY A 80 -19.08 0.87 14.00
C GLY A 80 -17.84 1.18 13.14
N LYS A 81 -16.99 0.19 12.83
CA LYS A 81 -15.78 0.38 11.98
C LYS A 81 -16.06 1.09 10.66
N THR A 82 -17.11 0.67 9.95
CA THR A 82 -17.50 1.29 8.68
C THR A 82 -17.81 2.77 8.86
N MET A 83 -18.58 3.13 9.90
CA MET A 83 -18.91 4.53 10.19
C MET A 83 -17.66 5.36 10.54
N LEU A 84 -16.70 4.79 11.28
CA LEU A 84 -15.43 5.46 11.59
C LEU A 84 -14.56 5.63 10.34
N MET A 85 -14.53 4.64 9.44
CA MET A 85 -13.85 4.73 8.14
C MET A 85 -14.51 5.77 7.24
N ASP A 86 -15.85 5.82 7.19
CA ASP A 86 -16.63 6.82 6.45
C ASP A 86 -16.26 8.22 6.94
N LEU A 87 -16.33 8.44 8.25
CA LEU A 87 -16.00 9.71 8.89
C LEU A 87 -14.58 10.15 8.55
N PHE A 88 -13.59 9.26 8.68
CA PHE A 88 -12.21 9.58 8.35
C PHE A 88 -12.03 9.91 6.87
N TYR A 89 -12.59 9.07 5.98
CA TYR A 89 -12.49 9.26 4.53
C TYR A 89 -13.09 10.60 4.10
N ASP A 90 -14.23 11.00 4.66
CA ASP A 90 -14.92 12.25 4.34
C ASP A 90 -14.22 13.47 4.93
N THR A 91 -13.49 13.30 6.02
CA THR A 91 -12.80 14.40 6.71
C THR A 91 -11.34 14.56 6.30
N LEU A 92 -10.80 13.76 5.37
CA LEU A 92 -9.39 13.84 4.94
C LEU A 92 -8.94 15.29 4.63
N PRO A 93 -7.71 15.68 5.03
CA PRO A 93 -7.24 17.06 4.89
C PRO A 93 -6.98 17.42 3.43
N SER A 94 -7.03 18.72 3.12
CA SER A 94 -6.83 19.23 1.75
C SER A 94 -5.42 18.98 1.17
N SER A 95 -4.45 18.60 2.00
CA SER A 95 -3.13 18.13 1.55
C SER A 95 -3.21 16.81 0.79
N VAL A 96 -4.24 16.01 1.03
CA VAL A 96 -4.53 14.77 0.30
C VAL A 96 -5.15 15.11 -1.04
N LYS A 97 -4.38 14.94 -2.12
CA LYS A 97 -4.82 15.27 -3.49
C LYS A 97 -5.83 14.26 -4.03
N THR A 98 -5.61 12.98 -3.76
CA THR A 98 -6.45 11.87 -4.22
C THR A 98 -6.67 10.90 -3.08
N LYS A 99 -7.90 10.40 -2.97
CA LYS A 99 -8.31 9.41 -1.98
C LYS A 99 -9.11 8.33 -2.69
N THR A 100 -8.86 7.08 -2.34
CA THR A 100 -9.54 5.92 -2.90
C THR A 100 -10.03 5.04 -1.78
N ARG A 101 -11.31 4.65 -1.86
CA ARG A 101 -11.89 3.63 -0.99
C ARG A 101 -12.36 2.45 -1.81
N ILE A 102 -11.94 1.25 -1.42
CA ILE A 102 -12.20 0.02 -2.18
C ILE A 102 -12.25 -1.20 -1.25
N HIS A 103 -13.14 -2.15 -1.53
CA HIS A 103 -13.11 -3.45 -0.87
C HIS A 103 -11.83 -4.22 -1.24
N PHE A 104 -11.15 -4.80 -0.26
CA PHE A 104 -9.85 -5.45 -0.48
C PHE A 104 -9.88 -6.53 -1.57
N HIS A 105 -10.94 -7.33 -1.63
CA HIS A 105 -11.09 -8.36 -2.67
C HIS A 105 -11.11 -7.76 -4.09
N ASN A 106 -11.85 -6.67 -4.28
CA ASN A 106 -11.92 -5.99 -5.58
C ASN A 106 -10.58 -5.36 -5.96
N PHE A 107 -9.85 -4.82 -4.98
CA PHE A 107 -8.50 -4.32 -5.18
C PHE A 107 -7.56 -5.42 -5.67
N MET A 108 -7.51 -6.57 -4.99
CA MET A 108 -6.65 -7.67 -5.39
C MET A 108 -7.03 -8.21 -6.78
N GLN A 109 -8.32 -8.31 -7.11
CA GLN A 109 -8.74 -8.68 -8.46
C GLN A 109 -8.23 -7.70 -9.54
N ASP A 110 -8.27 -6.40 -9.28
CA ASP A 110 -7.76 -5.38 -10.20
C ASP A 110 -6.23 -5.48 -10.36
N VAL A 111 -5.50 -5.63 -9.25
CA VAL A 111 -4.05 -5.89 -9.24
C VAL A 111 -3.71 -7.09 -10.11
N HIS A 112 -4.37 -8.23 -9.90
CA HIS A 112 -4.13 -9.46 -10.67
C HIS A 112 -4.39 -9.26 -12.16
N LYS A 113 -5.48 -8.56 -12.53
CA LYS A 113 -5.79 -8.24 -13.93
C LYS A 113 -4.70 -7.39 -14.57
N ARG A 114 -4.22 -6.35 -13.89
CA ARG A 114 -3.14 -5.47 -14.39
C ARG A 114 -1.82 -6.22 -14.54
N LEU A 115 -1.44 -7.01 -13.54
CA LEU A 115 -0.25 -7.86 -13.59
C LEU A 115 -0.30 -8.86 -14.74
N HIS A 116 -1.44 -9.52 -14.93
CA HIS A 116 -1.64 -10.45 -16.04
C HIS A 116 -1.51 -9.75 -17.40
N LYS A 117 -2.14 -8.58 -17.55
CA LYS A 117 -2.06 -7.78 -18.79
C LYS A 117 -0.62 -7.42 -19.14
N LEU A 118 0.16 -6.92 -18.17
CA LEU A 118 1.57 -6.56 -18.40
C LEU A 118 2.42 -7.78 -18.77
N LYS A 119 2.21 -8.92 -18.11
CA LYS A 119 2.88 -10.18 -18.46
C LYS A 119 2.54 -10.68 -19.86
N MET A 120 1.29 -10.50 -20.31
CA MET A 120 0.90 -10.83 -21.69
C MET A 120 1.54 -9.91 -22.73
N GLN A 121 1.77 -8.64 -22.39
CA GLN A 121 2.35 -7.65 -23.31
C GLN A 121 3.88 -7.72 -23.38
N HIS A 122 4.55 -8.00 -22.25
CA HIS A 122 6.01 -7.89 -22.12
C HIS A 122 6.72 -9.20 -21.77
N GLY A 123 5.99 -10.29 -21.59
CA GLY A 123 6.52 -11.61 -21.23
C GLY A 123 6.42 -11.92 -19.73
N THR A 124 6.55 -13.20 -19.37
CA THR A 124 6.39 -13.69 -18.00
C THR A 124 7.58 -13.39 -17.08
N ASP A 125 8.76 -13.14 -17.66
CA ASP A 125 10.01 -12.88 -16.92
C ASP A 125 10.12 -11.44 -16.40
N VAL A 126 9.13 -10.61 -16.73
CA VAL A 126 9.05 -9.20 -16.34
C VAL A 126 8.48 -9.07 -14.93
N ASP A 127 9.17 -8.28 -14.10
CA ASP A 127 8.63 -7.81 -12.83
C ASP A 127 7.60 -6.68 -13.07
N ALA A 128 6.34 -7.07 -13.18
CA ALA A 128 5.23 -6.15 -13.44
C ALA A 128 4.73 -5.39 -12.19
N VAL A 129 5.16 -5.80 -10.98
CA VAL A 129 4.65 -5.22 -9.72
C VAL A 129 4.96 -3.73 -9.59
N PRO A 130 6.20 -3.25 -9.86
CA PRO A 130 6.52 -1.83 -9.75
C PRO A 130 5.69 -0.93 -10.67
N PHE A 131 5.29 -1.44 -11.85
CA PHE A 131 4.44 -0.71 -12.79
C PHE A 131 3.03 -0.54 -12.22
N VAL A 132 2.45 -1.63 -11.71
CA VAL A 132 1.12 -1.59 -11.08
C VAL A 132 1.12 -0.72 -9.83
N ALA A 133 2.19 -0.75 -9.02
CA ALA A 133 2.35 0.12 -7.86
C ALA A 133 2.38 1.60 -8.25
N ALA A 134 3.19 1.97 -9.26
CA ALA A 134 3.23 3.34 -9.76
C ALA A 134 1.85 3.80 -10.26
N ASP A 135 1.14 2.97 -11.03
CA ASP A 135 -0.21 3.30 -11.49
C ASP A 135 -1.18 3.50 -10.31
N ILE A 136 -1.09 2.69 -9.25
CA ILE A 136 -1.93 2.85 -8.05
C ILE A 136 -1.58 4.15 -7.31
N ALA A 137 -0.29 4.43 -7.12
CA ALA A 137 0.19 5.63 -6.42
C ALA A 137 -0.26 6.92 -7.12
N GLU A 138 -0.32 6.93 -8.45
CA GLU A 138 -0.76 8.10 -9.23
C GLU A 138 -2.24 8.44 -8.97
N HIS A 139 -3.05 7.43 -8.70
CA HIS A 139 -4.50 7.58 -8.53
C HIS A 139 -4.92 7.73 -7.06
N GLY A 140 -4.02 7.52 -6.09
CA GLY A 140 -4.39 7.51 -4.68
C GLY A 140 -3.23 7.83 -3.74
N ASN A 141 -3.25 9.03 -3.14
CA ASN A 141 -2.35 9.43 -2.07
C ASN A 141 -2.79 8.85 -0.71
N VAL A 142 -4.06 8.49 -0.57
CA VAL A 142 -4.61 7.76 0.58
C VAL A 142 -5.49 6.62 0.07
N LEU A 143 -5.20 5.40 0.51
CA LEU A 143 -5.94 4.20 0.16
C LEU A 143 -6.64 3.63 1.40
N CYS A 144 -7.97 3.61 1.37
CA CYS A 144 -8.82 3.08 2.41
C CYS A 144 -9.37 1.72 1.96
N PHE A 145 -8.90 0.65 2.57
CA PHE A 145 -9.47 -0.68 2.34
C PHE A 145 -10.67 -0.93 3.24
N ASP A 146 -11.80 -1.26 2.62
CA ASP A 146 -12.92 -1.87 3.33
C ASP A 146 -12.76 -3.39 3.34
N GLU A 147 -13.26 -4.01 4.41
CA GLU A 147 -13.27 -5.48 4.59
C GLU A 147 -11.91 -6.14 4.29
N PHE A 148 -10.83 -5.61 4.86
CA PHE A 148 -9.49 -6.15 4.64
C PHE A 148 -9.37 -7.58 5.17
N GLN A 149 -9.27 -8.55 4.26
CA GLN A 149 -9.10 -9.97 4.57
C GLN A 149 -8.15 -10.59 3.54
N CYS A 150 -6.93 -10.88 3.95
CA CYS A 150 -5.95 -11.57 3.13
C CYS A 150 -5.84 -13.03 3.61
N THR A 151 -6.55 -13.93 2.94
CA THR A 151 -6.61 -15.36 3.30
C THR A 151 -5.62 -16.21 2.51
N ASP A 152 -5.23 -15.78 1.31
CA ASP A 152 -4.33 -16.49 0.42
C ASP A 152 -2.87 -16.01 0.56
N VAL A 153 -1.92 -16.95 0.55
CA VAL A 153 -0.49 -16.66 0.71
C VAL A 153 0.08 -15.93 -0.51
N ALA A 154 -0.38 -16.24 -1.72
CA ALA A 154 0.07 -15.57 -2.93
C ALA A 154 -0.43 -14.11 -2.97
N ASP A 155 -1.68 -13.87 -2.55
CA ASP A 155 -2.21 -12.51 -2.38
C ASP A 155 -1.39 -11.72 -1.36
N ALA A 156 -1.03 -12.33 -0.22
CA ALA A 156 -0.19 -11.70 0.78
C ALA A 156 1.21 -11.35 0.23
N MET A 157 1.81 -12.24 -0.57
CA MET A 157 3.10 -12.00 -1.20
C MET A 157 3.05 -10.85 -2.20
N ILE A 158 1.99 -10.76 -3.01
CA ILE A 158 1.79 -9.67 -3.97
C ILE A 158 1.53 -8.35 -3.24
N LEU A 159 0.66 -8.35 -2.24
CA LEU A 159 0.33 -7.16 -1.46
C LEU A 159 1.57 -6.58 -0.79
N ARG A 160 2.38 -7.44 -0.14
CA ARG A 160 3.65 -7.02 0.44
C ARG A 160 4.54 -6.35 -0.59
N ARG A 161 4.73 -6.99 -1.75
CA ARG A 161 5.56 -6.46 -2.84
C ARG A 161 5.02 -5.14 -3.40
N LEU A 162 3.70 -4.97 -3.48
CA LEU A 162 3.08 -3.71 -3.87
C LEU A 162 3.38 -2.61 -2.86
N LEU A 163 3.18 -2.87 -1.57
CA LEU A 163 3.44 -1.91 -0.49
C LEU A 163 4.93 -1.51 -0.41
N GLU A 164 5.85 -2.43 -0.73
CA GLU A 164 7.29 -2.14 -0.83
C GLU A 164 7.65 -1.22 -2.03
N CYS A 165 6.75 -1.10 -3.02
CA CYS A 165 6.97 -0.30 -4.24
C CYS A 165 6.20 1.03 -4.26
N LEU A 166 5.32 1.28 -3.28
CA LEU A 166 4.55 2.52 -3.12
C LEU A 166 5.34 3.54 -2.29
#